data_AF-A0A8T6IJK4-F1
#
_entry.id   AF-A0A8T6IJK4-F1
#
_cell.length_a   1.000
_cell.length_b   1.000
_cell.length_c   1.000
_cell.angle_alpha   90.00
_cell.angle_beta   90.00
_cell.angle_gamma   90.00
#
_symmetry.space_group_name_H-M   'P 1'
#
loop_
_entity.id
_entity.type
_entity.pdbx_description
1 polymer ?
#
loop_
_entity_poly.entity_id
_entity_poly.type
_entity_poly.pdbx_seq_one_letter_code
_entity_poly.pdbx_strand_id
1 'polypeptide(L)'
;MTDDQNGGAKQPSKLTQYGLAMVGGAGMTLLILGASIGVIYGANLDAESTHSLGLMLVVGFFLLILAIGFWLAWARPFERFDDINMPAEPERH
;
A
#
# COMPACT_ATOMS: atom_id res chain seq x y z
N MET A 1 19.51 -38.66 -1.98
CA MET A 1 19.60 -37.53 -2.94
C MET A 1 18.25 -37.42 -3.61
N THR A 2 17.29 -36.80 -2.91
CA THR A 2 15.93 -36.57 -3.40
C THR A 2 15.71 -35.08 -3.21
N ASP A 3 15.71 -34.40 -4.35
CA ASP A 3 15.44 -32.98 -4.54
C ASP A 3 14.15 -32.58 -3.81
N ASP A 4 14.29 -31.83 -2.73
CA ASP A 4 13.20 -31.07 -2.10
C ASP A 4 12.91 -29.85 -2.97
N GLN A 5 12.23 -30.10 -4.09
CA GLN A 5 11.69 -29.09 -4.99
C GLN A 5 10.35 -28.59 -4.45
N ASN A 6 10.33 -28.15 -3.18
CA ASN A 6 9.27 -27.29 -2.70
C ASN A 6 9.50 -25.91 -3.31
N GLY A 7 8.72 -25.59 -4.35
CA GLY A 7 8.58 -24.26 -4.93
C GLY A 7 7.96 -23.27 -3.94
N GLY A 8 8.60 -23.09 -2.79
CA GLY A 8 8.15 -22.29 -1.68
C GLY A 8 8.06 -20.84 -2.12
N ALA A 9 6.83 -20.37 -2.31
CA ALA A 9 6.55 -18.95 -2.41
C ALA A 9 7.29 -18.27 -1.24
N LYS A 10 8.25 -17.39 -1.55
CA LYS A 10 9.05 -16.67 -0.54
C LYS A 10 8.07 -15.94 0.36
N GLN A 11 7.84 -16.46 1.56
CA GLN A 11 7.00 -15.82 2.55
C GLN A 11 7.51 -14.39 2.76
N PRO A 12 6.64 -13.37 2.66
CA PRO A 12 7.07 -11.99 2.78
C PRO A 12 7.71 -11.79 4.14
N SER A 13 8.94 -11.29 4.17
CA SER A 13 9.58 -10.96 5.43
C SER A 13 8.72 -9.92 6.16
N LYS A 14 8.58 -10.06 7.48
CA LYS A 14 7.83 -9.09 8.29
C LYS A 14 8.32 -7.65 8.04
N LEU A 15 9.62 -7.50 7.81
CA LEU A 15 10.24 -6.23 7.46
C LEU A 15 9.67 -5.62 6.16
N THR A 16 9.49 -6.42 5.12
CA THR A 16 8.91 -5.96 3.84
C THR A 16 7.47 -5.50 4.03
N GLN A 17 6.67 -6.23 4.81
CA GLN A 17 5.28 -5.84 5.09
C GLN A 17 5.22 -4.54 5.89
N TYR A 18 6.05 -4.39 6.92
CA TYR A 18 6.12 -3.15 7.70
C TYR A 18 6.63 -1.98 6.87
N GLY A 19 7.62 -2.20 6.00
CA GLY A 19 8.12 -1.18 5.07
C GLY A 19 7.01 -0.70 4.13
N LEU A 20 6.24 -1.63 3.56
CA LEU A 20 5.13 -1.29 2.67
C LEU A 20 4.00 -0.56 3.41
N ALA A 21 3.69 -0.96 4.64
CA ALA A 21 2.72 -0.27 5.49
C ALA A 21 3.19 1.14 5.85
N MET A 22 4.49 1.35 6.13
CA MET A 22 5.06 2.67 6.38
C MET A 22 4.96 3.57 5.16
N VAL A 23 5.29 3.07 3.97
CA VAL A 23 5.19 3.84 2.71
C VAL A 23 3.74 4.21 2.41
N GLY A 24 2.81 3.26 2.53
CA GLY A 24 1.38 3.51 2.34
C GLY A 24 0.81 4.50 3.36
N GLY A 25 1.15 4.33 4.63
CA GLY A 25 0.74 5.24 5.71
C GLY A 25 1.31 6.65 5.56
N ALA A 26 2.56 6.78 5.13
CA ALA A 26 3.19 8.06 4.83
C ALA A 26 2.48 8.77 3.67
N GLY A 27 2.19 8.06 2.57
CA GLY A 27 1.41 8.60 1.46
C GLY A 27 0.03 9.10 1.89
N MET A 28 -0.65 8.33 2.75
CA MET A 28 -1.95 8.69 3.33
C MET A 28 -1.86 9.95 4.22
N THR A 29 -0.81 10.04 5.03
CA THR A 29 -0.59 11.19 5.92
C THR A 29 -0.33 12.46 5.12
N LEU A 30 0.49 12.39 4.06
CA LEU A 30 0.74 13.52 3.16
C LEU A 30 -0.54 14.00 2.48
N LEU A 31 -1.41 13.08 2.05
CA LEU A 31 -2.71 13.44 1.47
C LEU A 31 -3.61 14.17 2.45
N ILE A 32 -3.71 13.70 3.69
CA ILE A 32 -4.51 14.34 4.74
C ILE A 32 -3.96 15.73 5.08
N LEU A 33 -2.64 15.87 5.23
CA LEU A 33 -2.01 17.16 5.52
C LEU A 33 -2.20 18.13 4.36
N GLY A 34 -2.00 17.69 3.11
CA GLY A 34 -2.19 18.52 1.93
C GLY A 34 -3.64 19.01 1.79
N ALA A 35 -4.60 18.11 1.95
CA ALA A 35 -6.02 18.47 1.93
C ALA A 35 -6.38 19.45 3.04
N SER A 36 -5.86 19.24 4.25
CA SER A 36 -6.09 20.13 5.40
C SER A 36 -5.55 21.54 5.14
N ILE A 37 -4.32 21.66 4.65
CA ILE A 37 -3.72 22.96 4.30
C ILE A 37 -4.51 23.64 3.19
N GLY A 38 -4.94 22.90 2.17
CA GLY A 38 -5.77 23.42 1.09
C GLY A 38 -7.11 23.97 1.58
N VAL A 39 -7.76 23.32 2.56
CA VAL A 39 -9.00 23.81 3.15
C VAL A 39 -8.78 25.07 4.01
N ILE A 40 -7.69 25.12 4.78
CA ILE A 40 -7.42 26.24 5.70
C ILE A 40 -6.95 27.50 4.94
N TYR A 41 -6.07 27.33 3.95
CA TYR A 41 -5.36 28.43 3.31
C TYR A 41 -5.74 28.66 1.85
N GLY A 42 -6.73 27.93 1.30
CA GLY A 42 -7.03 27.86 -0.13
C GLY A 42 -7.11 29.20 -0.87
N ALA A 43 -7.66 30.25 -0.26
CA ALA A 43 -7.78 31.58 -0.87
C ALA A 43 -6.56 32.50 -0.67
N ASN A 44 -5.65 32.15 0.25
CA ASN A 44 -4.50 32.95 0.67
C ASN A 44 -3.16 32.35 0.22
N LEU A 45 -3.19 31.26 -0.55
CA LEU A 45 -1.98 30.61 -1.04
C LEU A 45 -1.46 31.33 -2.28
N ASP A 46 -0.17 31.68 -2.25
CA ASP A 46 0.53 32.18 -3.42
C ASP A 46 0.64 31.08 -4.51
N ALA A 47 0.91 31.51 -5.75
CA ALA A 47 1.01 30.59 -6.89
C ALA A 47 2.09 29.50 -6.70
N GLU A 48 3.21 29.85 -6.06
CA GLU A 48 4.29 28.91 -5.75
C GLU A 48 3.85 27.86 -4.71
N SER A 49 3.20 28.29 -3.63
CA SER A 49 2.72 27.41 -2.56
C SER A 49 1.64 26.47 -3.07
N THR A 50 0.78 26.95 -3.96
CA THR A 50 -0.26 26.15 -4.62
C THR A 50 0.35 25.03 -5.46
N HIS A 51 1.40 25.32 -6.22
CA HIS A 51 2.12 24.31 -7.01
C HIS A 51 2.75 23.25 -6.10
N SER A 52 3.47 23.67 -5.06
CA SER A 52 4.12 22.75 -4.11
C SER A 52 3.11 21.85 -3.39
N LEU A 53 1.95 22.38 -3.04
CA LEU A 53 0.87 21.64 -2.37
C LEU A 53 0.21 20.63 -3.31
N GLY A 54 -0.01 21.01 -4.58
CA GLY A 54 -0.45 20.09 -5.63
C GLY A 54 0.55 18.95 -5.84
N LEU A 55 1.85 19.25 -5.90
CA LEU A 55 2.89 18.25 -6.04
C LEU A 55 2.95 17.31 -4.84
N MET A 56 2.80 17.84 -3.62
CA MET A 56 2.73 17.03 -2.40
C MET A 56 1.55 16.04 -2.43
N LEU A 57 0.38 16.47 -2.90
CA LEU A 57 -0.78 15.58 -3.06
C LEU A 57 -0.53 14.49 -4.09
N VAL A 58 0.06 14.83 -5.24
CA VAL A 58 0.41 13.86 -6.28
C VAL A 58 1.42 12.84 -5.78
N VAL A 59 2.46 13.28 -5.07
CA VAL A 59 3.46 12.39 -4.47
C VAL A 59 2.83 11.48 -3.41
N GLY A 60 2.01 12.02 -2.52
CA GLY A 60 1.30 11.23 -1.50
C GLY A 60 0.39 10.17 -2.12
N PHE A 61 -0.35 10.53 -3.16
CA PHE A 61 -1.19 9.61 -3.92
C PHE A 61 -0.38 8.53 -4.64
N PHE A 62 0.73 8.91 -5.26
CA PHE A 62 1.60 7.97 -5.95
C PHE A 62 2.21 6.94 -4.98
N LEU A 63 2.66 7.37 -3.81
CA LEU A 63 3.16 6.48 -2.75
C LEU A 63 2.08 5.50 -2.29
N LEU A 64 0.85 5.96 -2.14
CA LEU A 64 -0.28 5.11 -1.78
C LEU A 64 -0.57 4.05 -2.84
N ILE A 65 -0.66 4.46 -4.11
CA ILE A 65 -0.88 3.53 -5.23
C ILE A 65 0.24 2.50 -5.30
N LEU A 66 1.49 2.91 -5.16
CA LEU A 66 2.62 1.99 -5.19
C LEU A 66 2.55 0.98 -4.04
N ALA A 67 2.24 1.42 -2.82
CA ALA A 67 2.11 0.53 -1.67
C ALA A 67 0.98 -0.49 -1.89
N ILE A 68 -0.20 -0.05 -2.31
CA ILE A 68 -1.35 -0.93 -2.56
C ILE A 68 -1.10 -1.85 -3.75
N GLY A 69 -0.59 -1.33 -4.86
CA GLY A 69 -0.32 -2.09 -6.08
C GLY A 69 0.75 -3.16 -5.86
N PHE A 70 1.84 -2.81 -5.17
CA PHE A 70 2.87 -3.79 -4.79
C PHE A 70 2.30 -4.85 -3.84
N TRP A 71 1.46 -4.46 -2.88
CA TRP A 71 0.81 -5.41 -1.99
C TRP A 71 -0.09 -6.38 -2.74
N LEU A 72 -0.93 -5.90 -3.66
CA LEU A 72 -1.82 -6.75 -4.46
C LEU A 72 -1.04 -7.70 -5.38
N ALA A 73 -0.01 -7.20 -6.06
CA ALA A 73 0.80 -8.01 -6.97
C ALA A 73 1.59 -9.12 -6.25
N TRP A 74 1.99 -8.85 -5.00
CA TRP A 74 2.78 -9.78 -4.19
C TRP A 74 1.93 -10.72 -3.35
N ALA A 75 1.00 -10.18 -2.56
CA ALA A 75 0.16 -10.96 -1.66
C ALA A 75 -0.90 -11.77 -2.41
N ARG A 76 -1.23 -11.36 -3.65
CA ARG A 76 -2.17 -12.02 -4.57
C ARG A 76 -3.37 -12.64 -3.83
N PRO A 77 -4.13 -11.84 -3.06
CA PRO A 77 -5.18 -12.37 -2.20
C PRO A 77 -6.22 -13.18 -2.98
N PHE A 78 -6.42 -12.84 -4.26
CA PHE A 78 -7.32 -13.48 -5.22
C PHE A 78 -6.97 -14.94 -5.56
N GLU A 79 -5.73 -15.40 -5.40
CA GLU A 79 -5.36 -16.80 -5.71
C GLU A 79 -6.00 -17.81 -4.73
N ARG A 80 -6.26 -17.42 -3.47
CA ARG A 80 -6.93 -18.28 -2.49
C ARG A 80 -8.44 -18.32 -2.63
N PHE A 81 -9.05 -17.34 -3.29
CA PHE A 81 -10.50 -17.29 -3.49
C PHE A 81 -10.97 -18.18 -4.65
N ASP A 82 -10.07 -18.63 -5.52
CA ASP A 82 -10.40 -19.42 -6.72
C ASP A 82 -10.40 -20.94 -6.48
N ASP A 83 -9.80 -21.41 -5.39
CA ASP A 83 -9.81 -22.84 -5.03
C ASP A 83 -11.05 -23.22 -4.22
N ILE A 84 -12.20 -23.32 -4.90
CA ILE A 84 -13.47 -23.77 -4.30
C ILE A 84 -13.43 -25.25 -3.85
N ASN A 85 -12.43 -26.01 -4.30
CA ASN A 85 -12.30 -27.43 -4.00
C ASN A 85 -11.52 -27.70 -2.70
N MET A 86 -10.84 -26.71 -2.14
CA MET A 86 -10.25 -26.79 -0.81
C MET A 86 -11.20 -26.20 0.23
N PRO A 87 -11.61 -26.95 1.28
CA PRO A 87 -12.35 -26.38 2.39
C PRO A 87 -11.51 -25.29 3.06
N ALA A 88 -12.12 -24.14 3.33
CA ALA A 88 -11.49 -23.09 4.14
C ALA A 88 -10.95 -23.72 5.44
N GLU A 89 -9.72 -23.38 5.82
CA GLU A 89 -9.08 -23.93 7.01
C GLU A 89 -10.04 -23.83 8.21
N PRO A 90 -10.29 -24.94 8.94
CA PRO A 90 -11.25 -24.93 10.03
C PRO A 90 -10.76 -23.95 11.10
N GLU A 91 -11.62 -22.99 11.46
CA GLU A 91 -11.43 -22.13 12.63
C GLU A 91 -11.18 -23.03 13.85
N ARG A 92 -9.97 -22.96 14.42
CA ARG A 92 -9.71 -23.56 15.73
C ARG A 92 -10.09 -22.54 16.80
N HIS A 93 -11.19 -22.82 17.51
CA HIS A 93 -11.56 -22.15 18.75
C HIS A 93 -10.59 -22.44 19.89
#